data_AF-A0A0G1LG78-F1
#
_entry.id   AF-A0A0G1LG78-F1
#
_cell.length_a   1.000
_cell.length_b   1.000
_cell.length_c   1.000
_cell.angle_alpha   90.00
_cell.angle_beta   90.00
_cell.angle_gamma   90.00
#
_symmetry.space_group_name_H-M   'P 1'
#
loop_
_entity.id
_entity.type
_entity.pdbx_description
1 polymer ?
#
loop_
_entity_poly.entity_id
_entity_poly.type
_entity_poly.pdbx_seq_one_letter_code
_entity_poly.pdbx_strand_id
1 'polypeptide(L)'
;MDQDATPENAMNIKSSDNEFKRCGRQLELENRMKEFGGKKVIDEQGFEFWEVDNPQKYLESVLMERKWVFHGTTGRYTELIPQKSQDEVKESGNRVAIYFTNDPILAEFCSLAGGGKTVGARQNSIHMSYDTDTREVSYSEVKLSVEHPEKVSDAGFVYLSPMEGTDFANGEWLAYEPRKPDIIVKVKKSDLSYPIEKIEK
;
A
#
# COMPACT_ATOMS: atom_id res chain seq x y z
N MET A 1 -0.97 36.16 32.22
CA MET A 1 -1.99 35.14 32.55
C MET A 1 -1.84 34.06 31.51
N ASP A 2 -0.95 33.12 31.78
CA ASP A 2 -0.78 31.93 30.97
C ASP A 2 -2.05 31.09 31.13
N GLN A 3 -2.81 30.95 30.06
CA GLN A 3 -3.92 30.01 30.04
C GLN A 3 -3.30 28.62 29.91
N ASP A 4 -3.24 27.91 31.04
CA ASP A 4 -2.86 26.51 31.10
C ASP A 4 -3.72 25.71 30.10
N ALA A 5 -3.05 25.15 29.09
CA ALA A 5 -3.68 24.24 28.15
C ALA A 5 -4.12 22.98 28.91
N THR A 6 -5.43 22.82 29.11
CA THR A 6 -6.00 21.60 29.69
C THR A 6 -5.71 20.40 28.77
N PRO A 7 -5.63 19.17 29.31
CA PRO A 7 -5.41 17.96 28.50
C PRO A 7 -6.40 17.80 27.34
N GLU A 8 -7.68 18.19 27.53
CA GLU A 8 -8.70 18.19 26.48
C GLU A 8 -8.40 19.20 25.36
N ASN A 9 -7.92 20.41 25.70
CA ASN A 9 -7.51 21.40 24.71
C ASN A 9 -6.26 20.94 23.93
N ALA A 10 -5.32 20.27 24.58
CA ALA A 10 -4.14 19.70 23.91
C ALA A 10 -4.49 18.51 22.99
N MET A 11 -5.52 17.73 23.34
CA MET A 11 -6.00 16.59 22.53
C MET A 11 -6.74 17.07 21.27
N ASN A 12 -7.58 18.11 21.40
CA ASN A 12 -8.29 18.72 20.27
C ASN A 12 -7.36 19.42 19.27
N ILE A 13 -6.30 20.09 19.76
CA ILE A 13 -5.30 20.72 18.87
C ILE A 13 -4.49 19.67 18.12
N LYS A 14 -4.10 18.57 18.78
CA LYS A 14 -3.38 17.47 18.12
C LYS A 14 -4.22 16.73 17.09
N SER A 15 -5.53 16.57 17.32
CA SER A 15 -6.42 15.92 16.35
C SER A 15 -6.61 16.82 15.11
N SER A 16 -6.83 18.13 15.29
CA SER A 16 -6.99 19.07 14.18
C SER A 16 -5.71 19.22 13.35
N ASP A 17 -4.53 19.21 13.97
CA ASP A 17 -3.25 19.30 13.26
C ASP A 17 -2.99 18.04 12.41
N ASN A 18 -3.36 16.86 12.92
CA ASN A 18 -3.22 15.61 12.20
C ASN A 18 -4.18 15.52 11.01
N GLU A 19 -5.42 15.98 11.16
CA GLU A 19 -6.38 16.06 10.06
C GLU A 19 -5.95 17.06 8.99
N PHE A 20 -5.45 18.25 9.37
CA PHE A 20 -4.96 19.24 8.42
C PHE A 20 -3.76 18.73 7.61
N LYS A 21 -2.77 18.12 8.27
CA LYS A 21 -1.62 17.49 7.61
C LYS A 21 -2.06 16.39 6.65
N ARG A 22 -3.02 15.56 7.07
CA ARG A 22 -3.60 14.51 6.24
C ARG A 22 -4.28 15.08 4.99
N CYS A 23 -5.11 16.11 5.12
CA CYS A 23 -5.77 16.75 3.98
C CYS A 23 -4.76 17.30 2.98
N GLY A 24 -3.68 17.94 3.46
CA GLY A 24 -2.60 18.45 2.61
C GLY A 24 -1.91 17.34 1.81
N ARG A 25 -1.51 16.25 2.47
CA ARG A 25 -0.89 15.09 1.80
C ARG A 25 -1.84 14.39 0.84
N GLN A 26 -3.10 14.24 1.21
CA GLN A 26 -4.11 13.64 0.34
C GLN A 26 -4.26 14.46 -0.94
N LEU A 27 -4.36 15.80 -0.83
CA LEU A 27 -4.45 16.67 -1.99
C LEU A 27 -3.23 16.56 -2.93
N GLU A 28 -2.03 16.42 -2.38
CA GLU A 28 -0.80 16.18 -3.15
C GLU A 28 -0.90 14.88 -3.96
N LEU A 29 -1.29 13.78 -3.32
CA LEU A 29 -1.47 12.50 -3.99
C LEU A 29 -2.57 12.55 -5.06
N GLU A 30 -3.71 13.19 -4.77
CA GLU A 30 -4.83 13.33 -5.72
C GLU A 30 -4.45 14.18 -6.94
N ASN A 31 -3.67 15.25 -6.74
CA ASN A 31 -3.17 16.05 -7.85
C ASN A 31 -2.20 15.27 -8.72
N ARG A 32 -1.30 14.48 -8.11
CA ARG A 32 -0.43 13.59 -8.88
C ARG A 32 -1.22 12.55 -9.64
N MET A 33 -2.22 11.92 -9.03
CA MET A 33 -3.06 10.94 -9.72
C MET A 33 -3.67 11.50 -11.01
N LYS A 34 -4.10 12.76 -11.02
CA LYS A 34 -4.64 13.40 -12.24
C LYS A 34 -3.61 13.46 -13.38
N GLU A 35 -2.32 13.57 -13.08
CA GLU A 35 -1.23 13.51 -14.07
C GLU A 35 -1.12 12.11 -14.71
N PHE A 36 -1.60 11.07 -14.01
CA PHE A 36 -1.66 9.68 -14.46
C PHE A 36 -3.08 9.25 -14.91
N GLY A 37 -3.90 10.20 -15.38
CA GLY A 37 -5.27 9.91 -15.84
C GLY A 37 -6.25 9.57 -14.72
N GLY A 38 -5.88 9.89 -13.48
CA GLY A 38 -6.59 9.45 -12.28
C GLY A 38 -8.04 9.92 -12.21
N LYS A 39 -8.93 8.97 -11.94
CA LYS A 39 -10.35 9.21 -11.67
C LYS A 39 -10.73 8.61 -10.32
N LYS A 40 -11.35 9.45 -9.49
CA LYS A 40 -12.00 9.02 -8.25
C LYS A 40 -13.29 8.28 -8.55
N VAL A 41 -13.47 7.11 -7.95
CA VAL A 41 -14.62 6.24 -8.13
C VAL A 41 -15.17 5.87 -6.75
N ILE A 42 -16.49 5.88 -6.64
CA ILE A 42 -17.23 5.31 -5.51
C ILE A 42 -18.04 4.17 -6.11
N ASP A 43 -17.83 2.95 -5.64
CA ASP A 43 -18.61 1.81 -6.11
C ASP A 43 -20.01 1.76 -5.49
N GLU A 44 -20.81 0.77 -5.92
CA GLU A 44 -22.18 0.57 -5.43
C GLU A 44 -22.27 0.32 -3.92
N GLN A 45 -21.16 -0.06 -3.28
CA GLN A 45 -21.07 -0.31 -1.84
C GLN A 45 -20.59 0.91 -1.07
N GLY A 46 -20.37 2.04 -1.75
CA GLY A 46 -19.85 3.27 -1.16
C GLY A 46 -18.34 3.23 -0.92
N PHE A 47 -17.62 2.25 -1.47
CA PHE A 47 -16.17 2.15 -1.32
C PHE A 47 -15.47 3.10 -2.29
N GLU A 48 -14.69 4.03 -1.74
CA GLU A 48 -13.99 5.08 -2.47
C GLU A 48 -12.57 4.65 -2.82
N PHE A 49 -12.20 4.76 -4.09
CA PHE A 49 -10.85 4.48 -4.59
C PHE A 49 -10.56 5.29 -5.85
N TRP A 50 -9.32 5.20 -6.33
CA TRP A 50 -8.87 5.81 -7.56
C TRP A 50 -8.54 4.74 -8.60
N GLU A 51 -8.92 5.00 -9.84
CA GLU A 51 -8.42 4.31 -11.02
C GLU A 51 -7.43 5.25 -11.74
N VAL A 52 -6.28 4.73 -12.16
CA VAL A 52 -5.23 5.46 -12.91
C VAL A 52 -4.82 4.62 -14.12
N ASP A 53 -4.30 5.26 -15.17
CA ASP A 53 -3.99 4.58 -16.44
C ASP A 53 -2.80 3.61 -16.31
N ASN A 54 -1.83 3.93 -15.45
CA ASN A 54 -0.68 3.10 -15.16
C ASN A 54 -0.40 3.11 -13.64
N PRO A 55 -1.01 2.19 -12.88
CA PRO A 55 -0.83 2.10 -11.44
C PRO A 55 0.63 1.97 -11.02
N GLN A 56 1.42 1.15 -11.73
CA GLN A 56 2.83 0.93 -11.41
C GLN A 56 3.62 2.23 -11.49
N LYS A 57 3.49 2.99 -12.58
CA LYS A 57 4.18 4.28 -12.76
C LYS A 57 3.73 5.32 -11.74
N TYR A 58 2.44 5.32 -11.38
CA TYR A 58 1.96 6.17 -10.30
C TYR A 58 2.62 5.80 -8.96
N LEU A 59 2.63 4.51 -8.58
CA LEU A 59 3.24 4.04 -7.34
C LEU A 59 4.76 4.29 -7.29
N GLU A 60 5.47 4.08 -8.40
CA GLU A 60 6.89 4.46 -8.56
C GLU A 60 7.09 5.96 -8.31
N SER A 61 6.21 6.82 -8.85
CA SER A 61 6.30 8.26 -8.64
C SER A 61 6.06 8.66 -7.17
N VAL A 62 5.21 7.94 -6.45
CA VAL A 62 4.93 8.16 -5.02
C VAL A 62 6.12 7.67 -4.17
N LEU A 63 6.70 6.53 -4.52
CA LEU A 63 7.90 5.99 -3.86
C LEU A 63 9.05 7.02 -3.82
N MET A 64 9.23 7.80 -4.90
CA MET A 64 10.31 8.80 -5.01
C MET A 64 10.32 9.85 -3.89
N GLU A 65 9.18 10.08 -3.23
CA GLU A 65 9.10 11.01 -2.10
C GLU A 65 9.66 10.42 -0.80
N ARG A 66 9.82 9.09 -0.74
CA ARG A 66 10.31 8.32 0.41
C ARG A 66 9.58 8.60 1.72
N LYS A 67 8.29 8.95 1.64
CA LYS A 67 7.42 9.26 2.78
C LYS A 67 6.19 8.36 2.85
N TRP A 68 6.09 7.40 1.94
CA TRP A 68 4.90 6.59 1.73
C TRP A 68 5.24 5.11 1.83
N VAL A 69 4.28 4.36 2.34
CA VAL A 69 4.29 2.90 2.39
C VAL A 69 2.98 2.37 1.82
N PHE A 70 3.04 1.18 1.24
CA PHE A 70 1.97 0.56 0.47
C PHE A 70 1.50 -0.72 1.15
N HIS A 71 0.19 -0.94 1.18
CA HIS A 71 -0.39 -2.22 1.56
C HIS A 71 -1.27 -2.73 0.42
N GLY A 72 -0.96 -3.90 -0.12
CA GLY A 72 -1.74 -4.54 -1.16
C GLY A 72 -2.68 -5.61 -0.58
N THR A 73 -3.97 -5.54 -0.91
CA THR A 73 -4.94 -6.60 -0.60
C THR A 73 -6.13 -6.61 -1.57
N THR A 74 -6.75 -7.76 -1.77
CA THR A 74 -8.02 -7.88 -2.51
C THR A 74 -9.22 -7.36 -1.72
N GLY A 75 -9.05 -7.17 -0.40
CA GLY A 75 -10.11 -6.72 0.50
C GLY A 75 -10.43 -5.23 0.34
N ARG A 76 -11.69 -4.89 0.60
CA ARG A 76 -12.19 -3.50 0.67
C ARG A 76 -12.21 -3.06 2.12
N TYR A 77 -11.34 -2.14 2.49
CA TYR A 77 -11.17 -1.68 3.86
C TYR A 77 -11.17 -0.16 3.90
N THR A 78 -12.06 0.44 4.68
CA THR A 78 -12.01 1.89 4.93
C THR A 78 -10.89 2.23 5.92
N GLU A 79 -10.46 1.25 6.70
CA GLU A 79 -9.36 1.32 7.66
C GLU A 79 -8.62 -0.02 7.67
N LEU A 80 -7.29 0.03 7.65
CA LEU A 80 -6.44 -1.14 7.83
C LEU A 80 -6.28 -1.41 9.32
N ILE A 81 -6.56 -2.65 9.73
CA ILE A 81 -6.47 -3.07 11.13
C ILE A 81 -5.31 -4.08 11.26
N PRO A 82 -4.47 -3.99 12.30
CA PRO A 82 -3.42 -4.96 12.58
C PRO A 82 -3.98 -6.39 12.63
N GLN A 83 -3.37 -7.30 11.88
CA GLN A 83 -3.77 -8.70 11.84
C GLN A 83 -2.54 -9.59 11.80
N LYS A 84 -2.70 -10.83 12.28
CA LYS A 84 -1.66 -11.84 12.11
C LYS A 84 -1.55 -12.16 10.62
N SER A 85 -0.34 -12.13 10.07
CA SER A 85 -0.16 -12.56 8.68
C SER A 85 -0.51 -14.05 8.56
N GLN A 86 -1.17 -14.41 7.45
CA GLN A 86 -1.49 -15.80 7.10
C GLN A 86 -0.34 -16.49 6.34
N ASP A 87 0.86 -15.92 6.44
CA ASP A 87 2.04 -16.37 5.73
C ASP A 87 2.96 -17.12 6.71
N GLU A 88 3.07 -18.43 6.57
CA GLU A 88 3.85 -19.27 7.47
C GLU A 88 5.36 -18.97 7.39
N VAL A 89 5.81 -18.31 6.31
CA VAL A 89 7.24 -18.09 5.99
C VAL A 89 7.71 -16.70 6.42
N LYS A 90 6.84 -15.81 6.94
CA LYS A 90 7.27 -14.46 7.31
C LYS A 90 8.28 -14.46 8.46
N GLU A 91 9.52 -14.05 8.13
CA GLU A 91 10.64 -13.89 9.06
C GLU A 91 10.33 -12.92 10.23
N SER A 92 9.37 -12.01 10.06
CA SER A 92 8.91 -11.08 11.10
C SER A 92 8.15 -11.75 12.27
N GLY A 93 7.95 -13.07 12.21
CA GLY A 93 7.42 -13.87 13.33
C GLY A 93 5.90 -13.80 13.48
N ASN A 94 5.17 -13.56 12.39
CA ASN A 94 3.70 -13.46 12.39
C ASN A 94 3.15 -12.61 13.54
N ARG A 95 3.70 -11.39 13.67
CA ARG A 95 3.19 -10.37 14.58
C ARG A 95 1.79 -9.93 14.17
N VAL A 96 1.03 -9.46 15.13
CA VAL A 96 -0.24 -8.78 14.85
C VAL A 96 0.11 -7.34 14.45
N ALA A 97 0.16 -7.09 13.15
CA ALA A 97 0.58 -5.81 12.57
C ALA A 97 -0.09 -5.60 11.22
N ILE A 98 -0.08 -4.35 10.73
CA ILE A 98 -0.32 -4.03 9.33
C ILE A 98 1.05 -4.09 8.65
N TYR A 99 1.13 -4.91 7.62
CA TYR A 99 2.36 -5.11 6.86
C TYR A 99 2.35 -4.22 5.63
N PHE A 100 3.36 -3.38 5.50
CA PHE A 100 3.56 -2.51 4.36
C PHE A 100 4.88 -2.82 3.65
N THR A 101 4.91 -2.44 2.38
CA THR A 101 6.09 -2.44 1.53
C THR A 101 6.32 -1.04 0.97
N ASN A 102 7.55 -0.74 0.57
CA ASN A 102 7.86 0.42 -0.28
C ASN A 102 8.17 -0.01 -1.73
N ASP A 103 7.95 -1.28 -2.07
CA ASP A 103 8.10 -1.80 -3.43
C ASP A 103 6.75 -1.76 -4.18
N PRO A 104 6.64 -0.96 -5.27
CA PRO A 104 5.42 -0.84 -6.07
C PRO A 104 4.92 -2.17 -6.62
N ILE A 105 5.81 -3.00 -7.18
CA ILE A 105 5.44 -4.28 -7.79
C ILE A 105 4.98 -5.25 -6.71
N LEU A 106 5.63 -5.27 -5.54
CA LEU A 106 5.21 -6.11 -4.43
C LEU A 106 3.82 -5.69 -3.91
N ALA A 107 3.54 -4.39 -3.87
CA ALA A 107 2.23 -3.87 -3.47
C ALA A 107 1.15 -4.29 -4.47
N GLU A 108 1.40 -4.16 -5.77
CA GLU A 108 0.48 -4.61 -6.83
C GLU A 108 0.26 -6.12 -6.76
N PHE A 109 1.32 -6.92 -6.64
CA PHE A 109 1.24 -8.36 -6.47
C PHE A 109 0.39 -8.74 -5.25
N CYS A 110 0.65 -8.12 -4.10
CA CYS A 110 -0.15 -8.35 -2.89
C CYS A 110 -1.61 -7.88 -3.03
N SER A 111 -1.88 -6.87 -3.86
CA SER A 111 -3.25 -6.44 -4.13
C SER A 111 -4.07 -7.50 -4.86
N LEU A 112 -3.43 -8.30 -5.72
CA LEU A 112 -4.09 -9.32 -6.54
C LEU A 112 -4.08 -10.71 -5.86
N ALA A 113 -3.02 -11.00 -5.11
CA ALA A 113 -2.74 -12.30 -4.51
C ALA A 113 -2.80 -12.32 -2.97
N GLY A 114 -3.11 -11.19 -2.31
CA GLY A 114 -3.27 -11.08 -0.87
C GLY A 114 -4.74 -10.91 -0.46
N GLY A 115 -5.14 -11.39 0.71
CA GLY A 115 -6.52 -11.31 1.20
C GLY A 115 -7.28 -12.64 1.15
N GLY A 116 -8.59 -12.62 1.46
CA GLY A 116 -9.38 -13.78 1.88
C GLY A 116 -9.58 -14.95 0.90
N LYS A 117 -9.04 -14.90 -0.34
CA LYS A 117 -8.97 -16.05 -1.25
C LYS A 117 -7.55 -16.63 -1.22
N THR A 118 -7.43 -17.91 -0.83
CA THR A 118 -6.11 -18.53 -0.68
C THR A 118 -5.53 -18.91 -2.04
N VAL A 119 -4.52 -18.15 -2.50
CA VAL A 119 -3.69 -18.50 -3.66
C VAL A 119 -2.64 -19.58 -3.33
N GLY A 120 -2.68 -20.09 -2.10
CA GLY A 120 -1.68 -21.02 -1.52
C GLY A 120 -0.39 -20.30 -1.17
N ALA A 121 0.73 -21.02 -1.22
CA ALA A 121 2.04 -20.43 -1.02
C ALA A 121 2.33 -19.32 -2.06
N ARG A 122 3.12 -18.34 -1.65
CA ARG A 122 3.55 -17.21 -2.50
C ARG A 122 5.08 -17.13 -2.49
N GLN A 123 5.66 -16.80 -3.62
CA GLN A 123 7.08 -16.53 -3.77
C GLN A 123 7.26 -15.26 -4.58
N ASN A 124 8.17 -14.41 -4.15
CA ASN A 124 8.55 -13.23 -4.89
C ASN A 124 10.06 -12.98 -4.77
N SER A 125 10.67 -12.57 -5.88
CA SER A 125 12.04 -12.06 -5.95
C SER A 125 11.96 -10.76 -6.72
N ILE A 126 12.19 -9.64 -6.03
CA ILE A 126 12.13 -8.32 -6.64
C ILE A 126 13.40 -7.57 -6.27
N HIS A 127 14.20 -7.23 -7.27
CA HIS A 127 15.40 -6.42 -7.12
C HIS A 127 15.16 -5.06 -7.78
N MET A 128 14.69 -4.13 -6.95
CA MET A 128 14.44 -2.75 -7.33
C MET A 128 15.64 -1.87 -6.99
N SER A 129 16.03 -1.01 -7.91
CA SER A 129 16.90 0.14 -7.65
C SER A 129 16.19 1.41 -8.12
N TYR A 130 16.56 2.55 -7.55
CA TYR A 130 16.05 3.82 -8.00
C TYR A 130 17.19 4.83 -8.02
N ASP A 131 17.20 5.66 -9.05
CA ASP A 131 18.19 6.70 -9.27
C ASP A 131 17.56 8.05 -8.84
N THR A 132 18.20 8.71 -7.88
CA THR A 132 17.70 9.98 -7.34
C THR A 132 17.88 11.15 -8.30
N ASP A 133 18.88 11.09 -9.18
CA ASP A 133 19.22 12.18 -10.08
C ASP A 133 18.28 12.18 -11.28
N THR A 134 18.00 11.00 -11.84
CA THR A 134 17.07 10.83 -12.96
C THR A 134 15.62 10.64 -12.52
N ARG A 135 15.38 10.36 -11.22
CA ARG A 135 14.07 9.98 -10.66
C ARG A 135 13.45 8.78 -11.37
N GLU A 136 14.28 7.82 -11.76
CA GLU A 136 13.87 6.59 -12.43
C GLU A 136 13.93 5.39 -11.49
N VAL A 137 12.96 4.49 -11.61
CA VAL A 137 12.98 3.18 -10.97
C VAL A 137 13.37 2.15 -12.01
N SER A 138 14.29 1.25 -11.65
CA SER A 138 14.67 0.12 -12.48
C SER A 138 14.56 -1.20 -11.71
N TYR A 139 14.26 -2.26 -12.44
CA TYR A 139 14.09 -3.60 -11.88
C TYR A 139 15.04 -4.56 -12.59
N SER A 140 15.99 -5.12 -11.85
CA SER A 140 16.96 -6.08 -12.40
C SER A 140 16.48 -7.52 -12.31
N GLU A 141 15.53 -7.80 -11.40
CA GLU A 141 14.85 -9.08 -11.27
C GLU A 141 13.42 -8.85 -10.79
N VAL A 142 12.46 -9.51 -11.44
CA VAL A 142 11.08 -9.61 -10.97
C VAL A 142 10.59 -11.02 -11.23
N LYS A 143 10.30 -11.76 -10.16
CA LYS A 143 9.61 -13.05 -10.20
C LYS A 143 8.47 -13.01 -9.20
N LEU A 144 7.28 -13.35 -9.66
CA LEU A 144 6.06 -13.40 -8.85
C LEU A 144 5.42 -14.75 -9.09
N SER A 145 5.22 -15.53 -8.04
CA SER A 145 4.68 -16.88 -8.17
C SER A 145 3.72 -17.21 -7.04
N VAL A 146 2.72 -18.02 -7.35
CA VAL A 146 1.76 -18.55 -6.37
C VAL A 146 1.49 -20.03 -6.64
N GLU A 147 0.99 -20.76 -5.64
CA GLU A 147 0.63 -22.18 -5.81
C GLU A 147 -0.57 -22.37 -6.74
N HIS A 148 -1.54 -21.44 -6.69
CA HIS A 148 -2.81 -21.49 -7.42
C HIS A 148 -3.06 -20.20 -8.24
N PRO A 149 -2.43 -20.03 -9.42
CA PRO A 149 -2.56 -18.82 -10.24
C PRO A 149 -4.00 -18.52 -10.71
N GLU A 150 -4.82 -19.56 -10.85
CA GLU A 150 -6.25 -19.46 -11.19
C GLU A 150 -7.09 -18.79 -10.10
N LYS A 151 -6.56 -18.70 -8.87
CA LYS A 151 -7.23 -18.03 -7.74
C LYS A 151 -6.79 -16.58 -7.55
N VAL A 152 -5.82 -16.10 -8.32
CA VAL A 152 -5.41 -14.69 -8.32
C VAL A 152 -6.59 -13.84 -8.77
N SER A 153 -6.89 -12.78 -8.01
CA SER A 153 -8.04 -11.94 -8.31
C SER A 153 -7.81 -11.08 -9.55
N ASP A 154 -8.87 -10.81 -10.30
CA ASP A 154 -8.80 -9.94 -11.49
C ASP A 154 -8.51 -8.48 -11.14
N ALA A 155 -8.82 -8.08 -9.91
CA ALA A 155 -8.51 -6.76 -9.37
C ALA A 155 -8.33 -6.80 -7.85
N GLY A 156 -7.64 -5.79 -7.36
CA GLY A 156 -7.38 -5.54 -5.95
C GLY A 156 -7.10 -4.08 -5.66
N PHE A 157 -6.66 -3.79 -4.44
CA PHE A 157 -6.42 -2.42 -3.99
C PHE A 157 -5.05 -2.27 -3.33
N VAL A 158 -4.37 -1.17 -3.66
CA VAL A 158 -3.15 -0.71 -3.01
C VAL A 158 -3.49 0.51 -2.16
N TYR A 159 -3.22 0.41 -0.87
CA TYR A 159 -3.50 1.40 0.15
C TYR A 159 -2.22 2.19 0.43
N LEU A 160 -2.28 3.51 0.24
CA LEU A 160 -1.16 4.42 0.47
C LEU A 160 -1.30 5.04 1.86
N SER A 161 -0.26 4.91 2.67
CA SER A 161 -0.20 5.50 4.02
C SER A 161 1.14 6.20 4.23
N PRO A 162 1.19 7.27 5.04
CA PRO A 162 2.45 7.91 5.40
C PRO A 162 3.33 6.93 6.17
N MET A 163 4.64 6.98 5.94
CA MET A 163 5.62 6.13 6.62
C MET A 163 5.79 6.48 8.11
N GLU A 164 5.53 7.74 8.49
CA GLU A 164 5.54 8.19 9.89
C GLU A 164 4.63 7.29 10.74
N GLY A 165 5.13 6.75 11.86
CA GLY A 165 4.37 5.82 12.71
C GLY A 165 4.38 4.37 12.24
N THR A 166 5.40 3.98 11.46
CA THR A 166 5.71 2.60 11.12
C THR A 166 7.12 2.23 11.58
N ASP A 167 7.30 0.98 11.99
CA ASP A 167 8.60 0.42 12.38
C ASP A 167 9.16 -0.44 11.25
N PHE A 168 10.43 -0.25 10.91
CA PHE A 168 11.11 -1.11 9.93
C PHE A 168 11.74 -2.31 10.63
N ALA A 169 11.28 -3.52 10.30
CA ALA A 169 11.80 -4.76 10.86
C ALA A 169 11.77 -5.88 9.81
N ASN A 170 12.87 -6.62 9.69
CA ASN A 170 13.02 -7.77 8.79
C ASN A 170 12.60 -7.48 7.34
N GLY A 171 12.99 -6.30 6.82
CA GLY A 171 12.69 -5.91 5.44
C GLY A 171 11.27 -5.37 5.23
N GLU A 172 10.43 -5.30 6.26
CA GLU A 172 9.04 -4.85 6.18
C GLU A 172 8.80 -3.61 7.03
N TRP A 173 7.85 -2.77 6.61
CA TRP A 173 7.33 -1.68 7.42
C TRP A 173 6.08 -2.15 8.16
N LEU A 174 6.05 -1.98 9.48
CA LEU A 174 5.01 -2.50 10.35
C LEU A 174 4.28 -1.36 11.07
N ALA A 175 2.94 -1.42 11.12
CA ALA A 175 2.16 -0.60 12.06
C ALA A 175 1.37 -1.50 13.02
N TYR A 176 1.40 -1.17 14.30
CA TYR A 176 0.70 -1.94 15.34
C TYR A 176 -0.65 -1.33 15.76
N GLU A 177 -0.98 -0.16 15.23
CA GLU A 177 -2.24 0.54 15.45
C GLU A 177 -3.06 0.58 14.13
N PRO A 178 -4.40 0.67 14.21
CA PRO A 178 -5.25 0.89 13.03
C PRO A 178 -4.82 2.11 12.22
N ARG A 179 -4.95 2.01 10.90
CA ARG A 179 -4.55 3.06 9.97
C ARG A 179 -5.60 3.29 8.91
N LYS A 180 -6.13 4.51 8.89
CA LYS A 180 -6.94 4.98 7.78
C LYS A 180 -6.01 5.45 6.64
N PRO A 181 -6.01 4.79 5.47
CA PRO A 181 -5.18 5.16 4.33
C PRO A 181 -5.48 6.60 3.88
N ASP A 182 -4.48 7.28 3.32
CA ASP A 182 -4.67 8.61 2.73
C ASP A 182 -5.30 8.47 1.33
N ILE A 183 -4.92 7.43 0.58
CA ILE A 183 -5.42 7.12 -0.76
C ILE A 183 -5.52 5.60 -0.98
N ILE A 184 -6.47 5.18 -1.81
CA ILE A 184 -6.67 3.80 -2.24
C ILE A 184 -6.64 3.76 -3.77
N VAL A 185 -5.77 2.94 -4.35
CA VAL A 185 -5.64 2.74 -5.80
C VAL A 185 -6.13 1.37 -6.16
N LYS A 186 -7.00 1.27 -7.17
CA LYS A 186 -7.39 -0.02 -7.74
C LYS A 186 -6.35 -0.46 -8.75
N VAL A 187 -5.97 -1.73 -8.67
CA VAL A 187 -5.03 -2.38 -9.59
C VAL A 187 -5.76 -3.56 -10.22
N LYS A 188 -5.70 -3.67 -11.55
CA LYS A 188 -6.21 -4.84 -12.27
C LYS A 188 -5.07 -5.76 -12.63
N LYS A 189 -5.35 -7.05 -12.73
CA LYS A 189 -4.38 -8.05 -13.19
C LYS A 189 -3.81 -7.73 -14.58
N SER A 190 -4.61 -7.08 -15.44
CA SER A 190 -4.17 -6.61 -16.76
C SER A 190 -3.13 -5.49 -16.72
N ASP A 191 -3.02 -4.78 -15.59
CA ASP A 191 -2.16 -3.61 -15.44
C ASP A 191 -0.76 -4.01 -14.94
N LEU A 192 -0.62 -5.25 -14.43
CA LEU A 192 0.63 -5.77 -13.91
C LEU A 192 1.59 -6.08 -15.06
N SER A 193 2.74 -5.39 -15.07
CA SER A 193 3.76 -5.56 -16.13
C SER A 193 4.41 -6.94 -16.15
N TYR A 194 4.31 -7.69 -15.04
CA TYR A 194 4.99 -8.96 -14.83
C TYR A 194 3.98 -10.09 -14.59
N PRO A 195 4.13 -11.25 -15.25
CA PRO A 195 3.21 -12.36 -15.04
C PRO A 195 3.34 -12.91 -13.62
N ILE A 196 2.21 -13.42 -13.09
CA ILE A 196 2.20 -14.24 -11.87
C ILE A 196 2.22 -15.70 -12.29
N GLU A 197 3.32 -16.37 -12.01
CA GLU A 197 3.59 -17.74 -12.41
C GLU A 197 3.10 -18.76 -11.38
N LYS A 198 3.08 -20.04 -11.76
CA LYS A 198 2.84 -21.14 -10.82
C LYS A 198 4.16 -21.51 -10.15
N ILE A 199 4.14 -21.78 -8.85
CA ILE A 199 5.29 -22.38 -8.16
C ILE A 199 5.51 -23.80 -8.70
N GLU A 200 6.66 -24.04 -9.32
CA GLU A 200 7.11 -25.39 -9.73
C GLU A 200 7.65 -26.12 -8.49
N LYS A 201 7.20 -27.37 -8.29
CA LYS A 201 7.59 -28.24 -7.16
C LYS A 201 8.79 -29.11 -7.52
#